data_AF-V8NCF9-F1
#
_entry.id   AF-V8NCF9-F1
#
_cell.length_a   1.000
_cell.length_b   1.000
_cell.length_c   1.000
_cell.angle_alpha   90.00
_cell.angle_beta   90.00
_cell.angle_gamma   90.00
#
_symmetry.space_group_name_H-M   'P 1'
#
loop_
_entity.id
_entity.type
_entity.pdbx_description
1 polymer ?
#
loop_
_entity_poly.entity_id
_entity_poly.type
_entity_poly.pdbx_seq_one_letter_code
_entity_poly.pdbx_strand_id
1 'polypeptide(L)'
;MALRSGTDADAALVFDTFRTLGYNVKTYNDLSCKQIFEVLQNIAKDDHKKRNSFVCVLLSHGEDGLIYGTDGPLELKMLTSLFRGDRCKTLRGKPKLFFIQACRGTDLDSGIETDSGSDERMCQKIPVEADFLYAYSTAPGYYSWRNSLDGSWFIQSLCVMLKQYAKKLELMQILTRVNRKVAEFSSYSNRSDFHGKKQIPCIVSMLTKDFYFPL
;
A
#
# COMPACT_ATOMS: atom_id res chain seq x y z
N MET A 1 14.99 -14.83 -2.04
CA MET A 1 14.06 -14.04 -2.88
C MET A 1 14.85 -13.19 -3.86
N ALA A 2 14.29 -12.89 -5.04
CA ALA A 2 14.97 -12.05 -6.02
C ALA A 2 15.12 -10.59 -5.54
N LEU A 3 16.18 -9.92 -5.97
CA LEU A 3 16.43 -8.52 -5.67
C LEU A 3 15.28 -7.65 -6.19
N ARG A 4 14.85 -6.69 -5.37
CA ARG A 4 13.80 -5.75 -5.74
C ARG A 4 14.38 -4.51 -6.43
N SER A 5 14.96 -4.64 -7.63
CA SER A 5 15.45 -3.49 -8.41
C SER A 5 14.35 -2.46 -8.69
N GLY A 6 14.63 -1.17 -8.46
CA GLY A 6 13.66 -0.06 -8.58
C GLY A 6 12.91 0.29 -7.28
N THR A 7 13.07 -0.48 -6.19
CA THR A 7 12.39 -0.16 -4.92
C THR A 7 12.95 1.08 -4.23
N ASP A 8 14.22 1.43 -4.49
CA ASP A 8 14.85 2.61 -3.91
C ASP A 8 14.29 3.89 -4.55
N ALA A 9 13.96 3.85 -5.84
CA ALA A 9 13.26 4.93 -6.53
C ALA A 9 11.86 5.15 -5.93
N ASP A 10 11.12 4.06 -5.68
CA ASP A 10 9.84 4.11 -4.98
C ASP A 10 9.98 4.69 -3.56
N ALA A 11 10.96 4.22 -2.78
CA ALA A 11 11.19 4.69 -1.42
C ALA A 11 11.56 6.18 -1.37
N ALA A 12 12.42 6.65 -2.28
CA ALA A 12 12.79 8.05 -2.39
C ALA A 12 11.59 8.93 -2.76
N LEU A 13 10.75 8.47 -3.71
CA LEU A 13 9.57 9.21 -4.14
C LEU A 13 8.50 9.28 -3.04
N VAL A 14 8.28 8.18 -2.31
CA VAL A 14 7.40 8.14 -1.13
C VAL A 14 7.91 9.11 -0.06
N PHE A 15 9.21 9.08 0.25
CA PHE A 15 9.82 9.97 1.23
C PHE A 15 9.57 11.44 0.89
N ASP A 16 9.87 11.85 -0.33
CA ASP A 16 9.69 13.23 -0.78
C ASP A 16 8.20 13.65 -0.76
N THR A 17 7.32 12.77 -1.23
CA THR A 17 5.87 13.04 -1.28
C THR A 17 5.29 13.26 0.10
N PHE A 18 5.47 12.30 1.03
CA PHE A 18 4.86 12.41 2.37
C PHE A 18 5.52 13.49 3.22
N ARG A 19 6.81 13.78 3.02
CA ARG A 19 7.45 14.95 3.65
C ARG A 19 6.80 16.25 3.18
N THR A 20 6.51 16.39 1.88
CA THR A 20 5.82 17.56 1.32
C THR A 20 4.38 17.70 1.85
N LEU A 21 3.74 16.58 2.20
CA LEU A 21 2.43 16.54 2.85
C LEU A 21 2.49 16.80 4.38
N GLY A 22 3.65 17.18 4.91
CA GLY A 22 3.81 17.56 6.32
C GLY A 22 4.05 16.39 7.28
N TYR A 23 4.31 15.18 6.79
CA TYR A 23 4.66 14.06 7.65
C TYR A 23 6.14 14.10 8.07
N ASN A 24 6.40 13.69 9.31
CA ASN A 24 7.74 13.32 9.75
C ASN A 24 8.04 11.89 9.28
N VAL A 25 8.74 11.76 8.15
CA VAL A 25 8.99 10.47 7.49
C VAL A 25 10.26 9.81 8.03
N LYS A 26 10.17 8.53 8.37
CA LYS A 26 11.32 7.66 8.72
C LYS A 26 11.40 6.50 7.73
N THR A 27 12.59 6.24 7.21
CA THR A 27 12.85 5.15 6.25
C THR A 27 13.64 4.05 6.93
N TYR A 28 13.26 2.80 6.67
CA TYR A 28 13.97 1.61 7.15
C TYR A 28 14.16 0.65 5.97
N ASN A 29 15.36 0.14 5.79
CA ASN A 29 15.74 -0.69 4.65
C ASN A 29 16.11 -2.10 5.13
N ASP A 30 15.72 -3.11 4.34
CA ASP A 30 16.15 -4.51 4.47
C ASP A 30 16.06 -5.08 5.90
N LEU A 31 14.95 -4.77 6.57
CA LEU A 31 14.68 -5.28 7.91
C LEU A 31 14.29 -6.76 7.89
N SER A 32 14.77 -7.50 8.90
CA SER A 32 14.24 -8.81 9.22
C SER A 32 12.82 -8.72 9.78
N CYS A 33 12.10 -9.85 9.78
CA CYS A 33 10.77 -9.98 10.34
C CYS A 33 10.69 -9.44 11.78
N LYS A 34 11.66 -9.82 12.61
CA LYS A 34 11.75 -9.34 13.98
C LYS A 34 11.93 -7.82 14.04
N GLN A 35 12.83 -7.27 13.22
CA GLN A 35 13.08 -5.83 13.18
C GLN A 35 11.87 -5.03 12.68
N ILE A 36 11.14 -5.51 11.67
CA ILE A 36 9.90 -4.89 11.19
C ILE A 36 8.89 -4.79 12.34
N PHE A 37 8.68 -5.89 13.05
CA PHE A 37 7.76 -5.93 14.18
C PHE A 37 8.19 -4.98 15.31
N GLU A 38 9.47 -4.98 15.68
CA GLU A 38 10.01 -4.10 16.72
C GLU A 38 9.87 -2.62 16.36
N VAL A 39 10.18 -2.24 15.12
CA VAL A 39 10.01 -0.86 14.63
C VAL A 39 8.55 -0.42 14.73
N LEU A 40 7.62 -1.20 14.19
CA LEU A 40 6.20 -0.86 14.23
C LEU A 40 5.63 -0.90 15.66
N GLN A 41 6.11 -1.81 16.51
CA GLN A 41 5.70 -1.86 17.91
C GLN A 41 6.17 -0.63 18.67
N ASN A 42 7.40 -0.17 18.44
CA ASN A 42 7.92 1.04 19.05
C ASN A 42 7.14 2.28 18.59
N ILE A 43 6.84 2.38 17.28
CA ILE A 43 6.00 3.47 16.75
C ILE A 43 4.59 3.41 17.35
N ALA A 44 3.99 2.23 17.52
CA ALA A 44 2.68 2.10 18.14
C ALA A 44 2.68 2.52 19.63
N LYS A 45 3.82 2.44 20.32
CA LYS A 45 3.99 2.86 21.72
C LYS A 45 4.29 4.36 21.88
N ASP A 46 4.63 5.08 20.81
CA ASP A 46 4.83 6.54 20.85
C ASP A 46 3.58 7.31 21.31
N ASP A 47 3.78 8.53 21.81
CA ASP A 47 2.68 9.47 22.04
C ASP A 47 2.23 10.16 20.73
N HIS A 48 1.08 9.74 20.22
CA HIS A 48 0.45 10.30 19.02
C HIS A 48 -0.58 11.39 19.30
N LYS A 49 -0.74 11.87 20.56
CA LYS A 49 -1.79 12.85 20.91
C LYS A 49 -1.77 14.10 20.02
N LYS A 50 -0.59 14.61 19.69
CA LYS A 50 -0.38 15.80 18.84
C LYS A 50 -0.31 15.51 17.33
N ARG A 51 -0.46 14.24 16.91
CA ARG A 51 -0.45 13.83 15.50
C ARG A 51 -1.88 13.73 14.98
N ASN A 52 -2.12 14.06 13.71
CA ASN A 52 -3.46 14.02 13.10
C ASN A 52 -3.81 12.65 12.51
N SER A 53 -2.80 11.93 12.01
CA SER A 53 -2.93 10.62 11.39
C SER A 53 -1.61 9.87 11.45
N PHE A 54 -1.66 8.58 11.12
CA PHE A 54 -0.50 7.71 10.96
C PHE A 54 -0.48 7.17 9.53
N VAL A 55 0.72 7.13 8.92
CA VAL A 55 0.96 6.54 7.59
C VAL A 55 2.05 5.49 7.72
N CYS A 56 1.82 4.31 7.14
CA CYS A 56 2.81 3.26 6.96
C CYS A 56 2.85 2.83 5.49
N VAL A 57 4.03 2.86 4.89
CA VAL A 57 4.25 2.39 3.51
C VAL A 57 5.14 1.16 3.56
N LEU A 58 4.64 0.03 3.06
CA LEU A 58 5.37 -1.24 3.01
C LEU A 58 5.72 -1.57 1.57
N LEU A 59 7.02 -1.65 1.27
CA LEU A 59 7.56 -1.99 -0.05
C LEU A 59 8.34 -3.30 0.06
N SER A 60 7.71 -4.44 -0.23
CA SER A 60 8.40 -5.74 -0.15
C SER A 60 7.87 -6.76 -1.16
N HIS A 61 8.38 -7.98 -1.08
CA HIS A 61 7.67 -9.16 -1.58
C HIS A 61 6.51 -9.49 -0.63
N GLY A 62 5.52 -10.21 -1.14
CA GLY A 62 4.33 -10.58 -0.37
C GLY A 62 3.53 -11.65 -1.06
N GLU A 63 2.60 -12.19 -0.31
CA GLU A 63 1.53 -13.09 -0.75
C GLU A 63 0.23 -12.62 -0.08
N ASP A 64 -0.89 -13.30 -0.30
CA ASP A 64 -2.16 -12.85 0.29
C ASP A 64 -2.07 -12.82 1.83
N GLY A 65 -2.23 -11.62 2.40
CA GLY A 65 -2.12 -11.40 3.85
C GLY A 65 -0.70 -11.41 4.43
N LEU A 66 0.34 -11.64 3.62
CA LEU A 66 1.73 -11.76 4.06
C LEU A 66 2.63 -10.67 3.47
N ILE A 67 3.61 -10.23 4.25
CA ILE A 67 4.70 -9.34 3.83
C ILE A 67 6.04 -9.96 4.24
N TYR A 68 7.07 -9.82 3.41
CA TYR A 68 8.37 -10.41 3.71
C TYR A 68 9.33 -9.44 4.36
N GLY A 69 10.01 -9.89 5.42
CA GLY A 69 11.31 -9.38 5.83
C GLY A 69 12.44 -10.08 5.07
N THR A 70 13.69 -9.78 5.41
CA THR A 70 14.87 -10.40 4.79
C THR A 70 15.02 -11.89 5.09
N ASP A 71 14.41 -12.37 6.17
CA ASP A 71 14.50 -13.72 6.72
C ASP A 71 13.22 -14.57 6.59
N GLY A 72 12.10 -14.00 6.13
CA GLY A 72 10.86 -14.77 5.93
C GLY A 72 9.58 -13.93 5.82
N PRO A 73 8.40 -14.58 5.85
CA PRO A 73 7.11 -13.92 5.82
C PRO A 73 6.62 -13.49 7.22
N LEU A 74 5.76 -12.47 7.23
CA LEU A 74 5.01 -11.97 8.38
C LEU A 74 3.55 -11.75 8.00
N GLU A 75 2.64 -12.02 8.93
CA GLU A 75 1.24 -11.63 8.76
C GLU A 75 1.09 -10.11 8.83
N LEU A 76 0.53 -9.51 7.77
CA LEU A 76 0.18 -8.08 7.76
C LEU A 76 -0.75 -7.73 8.92
N LYS A 77 -1.69 -8.63 9.24
CA LYS A 77 -2.61 -8.48 10.37
C LYS A 77 -1.89 -8.34 11.71
N MET A 78 -0.79 -9.06 11.91
CA MET A 78 0.00 -8.94 13.14
C MET A 78 0.55 -7.51 13.28
N LEU A 79 1.08 -6.94 12.19
CA LEU A 79 1.65 -5.60 12.16
C LEU A 79 0.58 -4.51 12.35
N THR A 80 -0.53 -4.59 11.62
CA THR A 80 -1.60 -3.59 11.68
C THR A 80 -2.33 -3.62 13.01
N SER A 81 -2.44 -4.80 13.63
CA SER A 81 -3.01 -4.98 14.97
C SER A 81 -2.20 -4.32 16.09
N LEU A 82 -1.03 -3.74 15.83
CA LEU A 82 -0.33 -2.92 16.83
C LEU A 82 -1.01 -1.55 17.00
N PHE A 83 -1.72 -1.07 15.97
CA PHE A 83 -2.29 0.27 15.89
C PHE A 83 -3.79 0.34 16.23
N ARG A 84 -4.37 -0.78 16.71
CA ARG A 84 -5.79 -0.84 17.09
C ARG A 84 -6.11 0.16 18.20
N GLY A 85 -7.37 0.62 18.27
CA GLY A 85 -7.79 1.59 19.28
C GLY A 85 -7.67 1.12 20.74
N ASP A 86 -7.64 -0.19 20.99
CA ASP A 86 -7.38 -0.80 22.30
C ASP A 86 -5.88 -0.90 22.64
N ARG A 87 -5.00 -0.97 21.63
CA ARG A 87 -3.54 -1.13 21.80
C ARG A 87 -2.76 0.18 21.65
N CYS A 88 -3.14 1.03 20.69
CA CYS A 88 -2.57 2.36 20.46
C CYS A 88 -3.61 3.45 20.77
N LYS A 89 -3.83 3.71 22.07
CA LYS A 89 -4.90 4.60 22.55
C LYS A 89 -4.79 6.03 22.02
N THR A 90 -3.57 6.52 21.77
CA THR A 90 -3.30 7.88 21.30
C THR A 90 -3.59 8.09 19.81
N LEU A 91 -3.84 7.01 19.04
CA LEU A 91 -4.32 7.01 17.65
C LEU A 91 -5.81 6.62 17.50
N ARG A 92 -6.55 6.46 18.61
CA ARG A 92 -7.99 6.20 18.56
C ARG A 92 -8.73 7.37 17.91
N GLY A 93 -9.65 7.08 16.98
CA GLY A 93 -10.40 8.10 16.24
C GLY A 93 -9.56 8.82 15.17
N LYS A 94 -8.29 8.44 14.97
CA LYS A 94 -7.38 9.06 14.01
C LYS A 94 -7.12 8.13 12.82
N PRO A 95 -7.06 8.64 11.58
CA PRO A 95 -6.79 7.83 10.40
C PRO A 95 -5.44 7.10 10.48
N LYS A 96 -5.45 5.80 10.16
CA LYS A 96 -4.30 4.90 10.11
C LYS A 96 -4.21 4.33 8.69
N LEU A 97 -3.35 4.95 7.88
CA LEU A 97 -3.27 4.72 6.44
C LEU A 97 -2.10 3.79 6.13
N PHE A 98 -2.37 2.65 5.51
CA PHE A 98 -1.38 1.67 5.10
C PHE A 98 -1.36 1.57 3.58
N PHE A 99 -0.20 1.86 2.96
CA PHE A 99 0.02 1.71 1.52
C PHE A 99 0.97 0.54 1.29
N ILE A 100 0.51 -0.50 0.58
CA ILE A 100 1.17 -1.80 0.56
C ILE A 100 1.51 -2.16 -0.88
N GLN A 101 2.78 -1.99 -1.24
CA GLN A 101 3.38 -2.46 -2.49
C GLN A 101 4.01 -3.83 -2.23
N ALA A 102 3.20 -4.86 -2.41
CA ALA A 102 3.59 -6.26 -2.39
C ALA A 102 2.65 -7.06 -3.31
N CYS A 103 3.12 -8.18 -3.85
CA CYS A 103 2.24 -9.14 -4.52
C CYS A 103 1.24 -9.71 -3.51
N ARG A 104 0.08 -10.15 -3.99
CA ARG A 104 -0.94 -10.81 -3.16
C ARG A 104 -1.30 -12.21 -3.68
N GLY A 105 -0.42 -12.77 -4.49
CA GLY A 105 -0.57 -14.04 -5.19
C GLY A 105 0.25 -14.02 -6.47
N THR A 106 0.06 -15.04 -7.29
CA THR A 106 0.85 -15.27 -8.52
C THR A 106 0.05 -15.07 -9.79
N ASP A 107 -1.24 -14.76 -9.70
CA ASP A 107 -2.11 -14.68 -10.86
C ASP A 107 -1.82 -13.42 -11.68
N LEU A 108 -1.90 -13.55 -13.01
CA LEU A 108 -1.61 -12.47 -13.95
C LEU A 108 -2.91 -12.02 -14.61
N ASP A 109 -3.26 -10.74 -14.42
CA ASP A 109 -4.42 -10.13 -15.08
C ASP A 109 -4.12 -9.94 -16.57
N SER A 110 -4.82 -10.69 -17.41
CA SER A 110 -4.65 -10.64 -18.86
C SER A 110 -5.41 -9.48 -19.53
N GLY A 111 -6.23 -8.75 -18.76
CA GLY A 111 -7.20 -7.81 -19.30
C GLY A 111 -8.36 -8.53 -20.00
N ILE A 112 -9.48 -7.83 -20.13
CA ILE A 112 -10.61 -8.26 -20.97
C ILE A 112 -11.01 -7.11 -21.89
N GLU A 113 -11.32 -7.42 -23.15
CA GLU A 113 -12.15 -6.55 -23.98
C GLU A 113 -13.61 -6.82 -23.60
N THR A 114 -14.35 -5.76 -23.27
CA THR A 114 -15.62 -5.86 -22.52
C THR A 114 -16.74 -6.48 -23.36
N ASP A 115 -17.40 -7.49 -22.78
CA ASP A 115 -18.86 -7.65 -22.64
C ASP A 115 -19.16 -8.66 -21.49
N SER A 116 -19.37 -8.12 -20.27
CA SER A 116 -19.95 -8.67 -19.02
C SER A 116 -19.78 -10.14 -18.54
N GLY A 117 -19.33 -10.28 -17.27
CA GLY A 117 -19.53 -11.44 -16.35
C GLY A 117 -18.25 -12.25 -16.06
N SER A 118 -17.92 -12.77 -14.86
CA SER A 118 -18.66 -13.07 -13.61
C SER A 118 -17.70 -13.23 -12.40
N ASP A 119 -18.28 -13.18 -11.20
CA ASP A 119 -17.70 -13.23 -9.83
C ASP A 119 -16.68 -14.34 -9.49
N GLU A 120 -15.71 -14.00 -8.62
CA GLU A 120 -15.18 -14.92 -7.61
C GLU A 120 -15.15 -14.26 -6.22
N ARG A 121 -15.80 -14.93 -5.25
CA ARG A 121 -15.86 -14.51 -3.84
C ARG A 121 -14.62 -14.98 -3.09
N MET A 122 -13.68 -14.08 -2.81
CA MET A 122 -12.63 -14.32 -1.80
C MET A 122 -13.03 -13.75 -0.43
N CYS A 123 -13.03 -14.63 0.57
CA CYS A 123 -13.35 -14.33 1.96
C CYS A 123 -12.25 -13.47 2.61
N GLN A 124 -12.48 -12.17 2.74
CA GLN A 124 -11.54 -11.28 3.42
C GLN A 124 -11.83 -11.24 4.93
N LYS A 125 -10.97 -11.87 5.75
CA LYS A 125 -10.95 -11.66 7.20
C LYS A 125 -10.26 -10.33 7.53
N ILE A 126 -10.96 -9.21 7.34
CA ILE A 126 -10.48 -7.89 7.78
C ILE A 126 -10.99 -7.63 9.22
N PRO A 127 -10.13 -7.18 10.16
CA PRO A 127 -10.57 -6.78 11.50
C PRO A 127 -11.60 -5.64 11.46
N VAL A 128 -12.60 -5.71 12.34
CA VAL A 128 -13.67 -4.71 12.50
C VAL A 128 -13.16 -3.50 13.28
N GLU A 129 -12.18 -2.77 12.73
CA GLU A 129 -11.55 -1.66 13.42
C GLU A 129 -11.69 -0.34 12.68
N ALA A 130 -12.20 0.66 13.39
CA ALA A 130 -12.46 1.99 12.84
C ALA A 130 -11.16 2.76 12.51
N ASP A 131 -11.28 3.60 11.49
CA ASP A 131 -10.28 4.58 11.05
C ASP A 131 -8.99 3.96 10.49
N PHE A 132 -9.08 2.76 9.92
CA PHE A 132 -8.02 2.20 9.06
C PHE A 132 -8.35 2.37 7.59
N LEU A 133 -7.31 2.54 6.77
CA LEU A 133 -7.39 2.43 5.32
C LEU A 133 -6.20 1.61 4.84
N TYR A 134 -6.47 0.63 3.99
CA TYR A 134 -5.45 -0.18 3.33
C TYR A 134 -5.55 0.05 1.82
N ALA A 135 -4.47 0.54 1.21
CA ALA A 135 -4.34 0.66 -0.23
C ALA A 135 -3.28 -0.34 -0.70
N TYR A 136 -3.74 -1.47 -1.22
CA TYR A 136 -2.90 -2.52 -1.79
C TYR A 136 -2.63 -2.23 -3.26
N SER A 137 -1.40 -2.46 -3.70
CA SER A 137 -0.98 -2.23 -5.09
C SER A 137 -1.70 -3.09 -6.13
N THR A 138 -2.26 -4.22 -5.72
CA THR A 138 -2.94 -5.19 -6.59
C THR A 138 -4.10 -5.85 -5.84
N ALA A 139 -5.05 -6.41 -6.58
CA ALA A 139 -6.17 -7.19 -6.03
C ALA A 139 -5.66 -8.50 -5.38
N PRO A 140 -6.40 -9.08 -4.41
CA PRO A 140 -6.06 -10.38 -3.83
C PRO A 140 -5.89 -11.45 -4.91
N GLY A 141 -4.87 -12.30 -4.79
CA GLY A 141 -4.53 -13.34 -5.79
C GLY A 141 -3.59 -12.88 -6.90
N TYR A 142 -3.49 -11.56 -7.16
CA TYR A 142 -2.78 -11.06 -8.33
C TYR A 142 -1.34 -10.60 -8.05
N TYR A 143 -0.56 -10.59 -9.13
CA TYR A 143 0.79 -10.05 -9.18
C TYR A 143 0.81 -8.52 -9.15
N SER A 144 1.91 -7.93 -8.68
CA SER A 144 2.13 -6.47 -8.67
C SER A 144 3.39 -6.11 -9.44
N TRP A 145 3.23 -5.29 -10.50
CA TRP A 145 4.27 -4.98 -11.47
C TRP A 145 5.18 -3.85 -11.03
N ARG A 146 6.42 -3.94 -11.51
CA ARG A 146 7.47 -2.98 -11.20
C ARG A 146 8.48 -2.86 -12.33
N ASN A 147 8.81 -1.63 -12.67
CA ASN A 147 9.91 -1.30 -13.55
C ASN A 147 11.21 -1.25 -12.73
N SER A 148 12.29 -1.84 -13.27
CA SER A 148 13.58 -1.92 -12.59
C SER A 148 14.29 -0.56 -12.44
N LEU A 149 13.94 0.43 -13.26
CA LEU A 149 14.50 1.78 -13.25
C LEU A 149 13.53 2.78 -12.58
N ASP A 150 12.27 2.79 -13.01
CA ASP A 150 11.31 3.83 -12.63
C ASP A 150 10.50 3.51 -11.37
N GLY A 151 10.58 2.29 -10.84
CA GLY A 151 9.80 1.83 -9.69
C GLY A 151 8.45 1.22 -10.06
N SER A 152 7.55 1.06 -9.08
CA SER A 152 6.29 0.33 -9.25
C SER A 152 5.15 1.20 -9.74
N TRP A 153 4.30 0.65 -10.63
CA TRP A 153 3.18 1.40 -11.21
C TRP A 153 2.28 2.02 -10.15
N PHE A 154 2.03 1.28 -9.06
CA PHE A 154 1.23 1.76 -7.95
C PHE A 154 1.89 2.90 -7.19
N ILE A 155 3.15 2.78 -6.74
CA ILE A 155 3.80 3.83 -5.94
C ILE A 155 4.03 5.09 -6.77
N GLN A 156 4.44 4.94 -8.03
CA GLN A 156 4.59 6.06 -8.95
C GLN A 156 3.26 6.79 -9.13
N SER A 157 2.18 6.04 -9.40
CA SER A 157 0.84 6.62 -9.57
C SER A 157 0.33 7.29 -8.29
N LEU A 158 0.51 6.64 -7.14
CA LEU A 158 0.14 7.16 -5.82
C LEU A 158 0.80 8.51 -5.57
N CYS A 159 2.13 8.58 -5.71
CA CYS A 159 2.88 9.78 -5.41
C CYS A 159 2.55 10.92 -6.37
N VAL A 160 2.39 10.63 -7.67
CA VAL A 160 1.98 11.64 -8.67
C VAL A 160 0.59 12.20 -8.33
N MET A 161 -0.39 11.33 -8.04
CA MET A 161 -1.74 11.77 -7.70
C MET A 161 -1.78 12.56 -6.38
N LEU A 162 -1.03 12.14 -5.36
CA LEU A 162 -0.91 12.88 -4.10
C LEU A 162 -0.29 14.27 -4.33
N LYS A 163 0.83 14.37 -5.04
CA LYS A 163 1.48 15.66 -5.34
C LYS A 163 0.55 16.62 -6.08
N GLN A 164 -0.27 16.10 -6.99
CA GLN A 164 -1.17 16.93 -7.81
C GLN A 164 -2.47 17.32 -7.09
N TYR A 165 -3.01 16.45 -6.25
CA TYR A 165 -4.39 16.56 -5.76
C TYR A 165 -4.56 16.59 -4.24
N ALA A 166 -3.53 16.34 -3.42
CA ALA A 166 -3.67 16.28 -1.96
C ALA A 166 -4.22 17.56 -1.33
N LYS A 167 -4.03 18.72 -1.97
CA LYS A 167 -4.58 20.02 -1.53
C LYS A 167 -5.97 20.33 -2.08
N LYS A 168 -6.54 19.45 -2.90
CA LYS A 168 -7.77 19.71 -3.69
C LYS A 168 -8.85 18.68 -3.46
N LEU A 169 -8.49 17.45 -3.14
CA LEU A 169 -9.39 16.31 -3.13
C LEU A 169 -9.25 15.51 -1.83
N GLU A 170 -10.34 14.83 -1.49
CA GLU A 170 -10.37 13.82 -0.43
C GLU A 170 -9.56 12.58 -0.85
N LEU A 171 -8.96 11.86 0.10
CA LEU A 171 -8.06 10.74 -0.15
C LEU A 171 -8.66 9.62 -1.00
N MET A 172 -9.90 9.19 -0.76
CA MET A 172 -10.55 8.17 -1.61
C MET A 172 -10.69 8.66 -3.05
N GLN A 173 -11.02 9.94 -3.27
CA GLN A 173 -11.06 10.51 -4.62
C GLN A 173 -9.68 10.52 -5.31
N ILE A 174 -8.60 10.73 -4.54
CA ILE A 174 -7.23 10.62 -5.04
C ILE A 174 -6.92 9.16 -5.38
N LEU A 175 -7.27 8.22 -4.50
CA LEU A 175 -7.02 6.79 -4.70
C LEU A 175 -7.82 6.21 -5.88
N THR A 176 -9.02 6.72 -6.17
CA THR A 176 -9.73 6.37 -7.41
C THR A 176 -8.93 6.79 -8.66
N ARG A 177 -8.25 7.94 -8.63
CA ARG A 177 -7.39 8.37 -9.74
C ARG A 177 -6.11 7.55 -9.83
N VAL A 178 -5.58 7.09 -8.69
CA VAL A 178 -4.50 6.10 -8.65
C VAL A 178 -4.95 4.81 -9.35
N ASN A 179 -6.14 4.30 -9.02
CA ASN A 179 -6.68 3.11 -9.68
C ASN A 179 -6.75 3.27 -11.20
N ARG A 180 -7.32 4.38 -11.67
CA ARG A 180 -7.41 4.68 -13.11
C ARG A 180 -6.02 4.71 -13.76
N LYS A 181 -5.07 5.45 -13.16
CA LYS A 181 -3.71 5.58 -13.71
C LYS A 181 -2.98 4.24 -13.75
N VAL A 182 -3.15 3.38 -12.74
CA VAL A 182 -2.54 2.04 -12.73
C VAL A 182 -3.16 1.15 -13.81
N ALA A 183 -4.48 1.21 -14.00
CA ALA A 183 -5.19 0.45 -15.02
C ALA A 183 -4.81 0.84 -16.47
N GLU A 184 -4.25 2.03 -16.68
CA GLU A 184 -3.75 2.47 -17.99
C GLU A 184 -2.44 1.75 -18.40
N PHE A 185 -1.63 1.27 -17.44
CA PHE A 185 -0.37 0.56 -17.76
C PHE A 185 -0.61 -0.83 -18.33
N SER A 186 0.34 -1.30 -19.14
CA SER A 186 0.41 -2.68 -19.61
C SER A 186 1.86 -3.19 -19.55
N SER A 187 2.03 -4.46 -19.23
CA SER A 187 3.37 -5.04 -19.09
C SER A 187 4.00 -5.29 -20.45
N TYR A 188 5.30 -5.03 -20.55
CA TYR A 188 6.10 -5.38 -21.71
C TYR A 188 7.12 -6.45 -21.32
N SER A 189 7.11 -7.59 -22.03
CA SER A 189 8.03 -8.71 -21.78
C SER A 189 8.22 -9.50 -23.05
N ASN A 190 9.43 -10.03 -23.26
CA ASN A 190 9.71 -10.97 -24.35
C ASN A 190 9.09 -12.35 -24.09
N ARG A 191 8.67 -12.63 -22.85
CA ARG A 191 7.90 -13.83 -22.53
C ARG A 191 6.41 -13.54 -22.65
N SER A 192 5.71 -14.32 -23.46
CA SER A 192 4.28 -14.13 -23.76
C SER A 192 3.39 -14.21 -22.53
N ASP A 193 3.75 -15.05 -21.55
CA ASP A 193 3.03 -15.18 -20.27
C ASP A 193 3.10 -13.91 -19.40
N PHE A 194 4.13 -13.08 -19.57
CA PHE A 194 4.29 -11.82 -18.83
C PHE A 194 4.03 -10.57 -19.70
N HIS A 195 3.65 -10.72 -20.97
CA HIS A 195 3.38 -9.60 -21.87
C HIS A 195 1.90 -9.21 -21.87
N GLY A 196 1.61 -7.91 -22.02
CA GLY A 196 0.26 -7.37 -22.19
C GLY A 196 -0.60 -7.44 -20.94
N LYS A 197 -0.01 -7.71 -19.77
CA LYS A 197 -0.74 -7.87 -18.51
C LYS A 197 -1.09 -6.53 -17.88
N LYS A 198 -2.18 -6.53 -17.13
CA LYS A 198 -2.77 -5.37 -16.48
C LYS A 198 -2.58 -5.45 -14.96
N GLN A 199 -2.98 -4.38 -14.28
CA GLN A 199 -2.96 -4.28 -12.82
C GLN A 199 -4.06 -3.33 -12.36
N ILE A 200 -4.70 -3.67 -11.25
CA ILE A 200 -5.64 -2.78 -10.55
C ILE A 200 -5.36 -2.80 -9.04
N PRO A 201 -5.12 -1.64 -8.39
CA PRO A 201 -4.98 -1.58 -6.94
C PRO A 201 -6.31 -1.85 -6.23
N CYS A 202 -6.21 -2.35 -5.00
CA CYS A 202 -7.36 -2.67 -4.15
C CYS A 202 -7.36 -1.78 -2.90
N ILE A 203 -8.46 -1.04 -2.69
CA ILE A 203 -8.61 -0.10 -1.58
C ILE A 203 -9.66 -0.67 -0.63
N VAL A 204 -9.29 -0.78 0.63
CA VAL A 204 -10.16 -1.25 1.72
C VAL A 204 -10.21 -0.13 2.76
N SER A 205 -11.39 0.48 2.94
CA SER A 205 -11.56 1.61 3.86
C SER A 205 -12.50 1.24 5.01
N MET A 206 -12.04 1.51 6.22
CA MET A 206 -12.81 1.56 7.46
C MET A 206 -12.78 2.98 8.05
N LEU A 207 -12.45 3.99 7.24
CA LEU A 207 -12.50 5.38 7.65
C LEU A 207 -13.95 5.76 7.97
N THR A 208 -14.14 6.49 9.06
CA THR A 208 -15.47 6.96 9.50
C THR A 208 -15.74 8.40 9.09
N LYS A 209 -14.77 9.05 8.44
CA LYS A 209 -14.79 10.45 8.00
C LYS A 209 -13.94 10.60 6.74
N ASP A 210 -14.27 11.59 5.95
CA ASP A 210 -13.43 12.05 4.83
C ASP A 210 -12.04 12.45 5.33
N PHE A 211 -11.01 12.08 4.57
CA PHE A 211 -9.63 12.44 4.87
C PHE A 211 -9.08 13.44 3.86
N TYR A 212 -8.72 14.62 4.35
CA TYR A 212 -7.98 15.62 3.59
C TYR A 212 -6.59 15.77 4.20
N PHE A 213 -5.56 15.87 3.34
CA PHE A 213 -4.22 16.19 3.82
C PHE A 213 -4.19 17.65 4.29
N PRO A 214 -3.51 17.95 5.42
CA PRO A 214 -3.37 19.32 5.90
C PRO A 214 -2.61 20.18 4.88
N LEU A 215 -3.01 21.46 4.77
CA LEU A 215 -2.49 22.44 3.82
C LEU A 215 -1.06 22.91 4.14
#